data_AF-A0A0C1NL22-F1
#
_entry.id   AF-A0A0C1NL22-F1
#
_cell.length_a   1.000
_cell.length_b   1.000
_cell.length_c   1.000
_cell.angle_alpha   90.00
_cell.angle_beta   90.00
_cell.angle_gamma   90.00
#
_symmetry.space_group_name_H-M   'P 1'
#
loop_
_entity.id
_entity.type
_entity.pdbx_description
1 polymer ?
#
loop_
_entity_poly.entity_id
_entity_poly.type
_entity_poly.pdbx_seq_one_letter_code
_entity_poly.pdbx_strand_id
1 'polypeptide(L)'
;LSINNLRLDLRSLLEDMGNTIIPMGDGVNEAAKDLMKTASSILDLEHYAAVANAKDIDRKTYDARQKQDYLKPDEILECEKFRIFDSYGMPVTPELVEKDDSGRLIRKLVSLEAILLPPGEVIVDDLGREFQTPPELVAERDKQERERLTICTDWGNYSTTWQMRHSLGLRDVLISMMLKGQEFTGTEEILLNLRERSHQFAPHIKQILGITIPVEDVSPMWILGTYLEQLGLSTVSRRTGTRGHRVRQYTLNPEDLAFAQQVLEYRQKRRVDKERQRQLDKEAAERLTAGMLSQYGIKSESPPVSTPPPFIGGKYFARGSGHQSTPAENEHPNQLNEESTETNPFTDRAKKVTRLVMNSLRFGVEAVKDLLKPLSYDEKWAVISLWGDENPSQFERFASMAPDWVEWCS
;
A
#
# COMPACT_ATOMS: atom_id res chain seq x y z
N LEU A 1 -6.47 -14.18 14.41
CA LEU A 1 -6.23 -15.35 13.53
C LEU A 1 -4.92 -15.11 12.79
N SER A 2 -3.87 -15.84 13.17
CA SER A 2 -2.55 -15.72 12.55
C SER A 2 -2.47 -16.69 11.37
N ILE A 3 -2.20 -16.19 10.17
CA ILE A 3 -2.00 -16.98 8.93
C ILE A 3 -0.94 -18.10 9.12
N ASN A 4 -0.04 -17.97 10.10
CA ASN A 4 1.02 -18.93 10.35
C ASN A 4 0.53 -20.25 10.97
N ASN A 5 -0.71 -20.31 11.47
CA ASN A 5 -1.26 -21.49 12.13
C ASN A 5 -2.37 -22.19 11.33
N LEU A 6 -2.58 -21.84 10.06
CA LEU A 6 -3.64 -22.41 9.21
C LEU A 6 -3.65 -23.95 9.21
N ARG A 7 -2.48 -24.59 9.27
CA ARG A 7 -2.37 -26.05 9.33
C ARG A 7 -2.87 -26.63 10.65
N LEU A 8 -2.64 -25.94 11.76
CA LEU A 8 -3.11 -26.33 13.09
C LEU A 8 -4.60 -26.03 13.25
N ASP A 9 -5.03 -24.85 12.78
CA ASP A 9 -6.43 -24.41 12.82
C ASP A 9 -7.32 -25.32 11.97
N LEU A 10 -6.88 -25.71 10.77
CA LEU A 10 -7.60 -26.64 9.90
C LEU A 10 -7.64 -28.05 10.50
N ARG A 11 -6.57 -28.50 11.17
CA ARG A 11 -6.57 -29.78 11.89
C ARG A 11 -7.56 -29.78 13.04
N SER A 12 -7.55 -28.73 13.87
CA SER A 12 -8.51 -28.56 14.96
C SER A 12 -9.95 -28.57 14.45
N LEU A 13 -10.23 -27.84 13.38
CA LEU A 13 -11.57 -27.80 12.79
C LEU A 13 -12.02 -29.17 12.24
N LEU A 14 -11.13 -29.91 11.60
CA LEU A 14 -11.45 -31.25 11.09
C LEU A 14 -11.67 -32.26 12.23
N GLU A 15 -10.91 -32.14 13.32
CA GLU A 15 -11.11 -32.94 14.55
C GLU A 15 -12.43 -32.59 15.25
N ASP A 16 -12.77 -31.29 15.36
CA ASP A 16 -14.04 -30.81 15.93
C ASP A 16 -15.26 -31.27 15.10
N MET A 17 -15.10 -31.41 13.78
CA MET A 17 -16.10 -31.98 12.88
C MET A 17 -16.22 -33.51 12.98
N GLY A 18 -15.49 -34.16 13.90
CA GLY A 18 -15.55 -35.60 14.14
C GLY A 18 -14.74 -36.44 13.16
N ASN A 19 -13.88 -35.82 12.34
CA ASN A 19 -13.00 -36.58 11.44
C ASN A 19 -11.78 -37.10 12.19
N THR A 20 -11.48 -38.39 12.06
CA THR A 20 -10.24 -38.96 12.59
C THR A 20 -9.11 -38.72 11.60
N ILE A 21 -8.21 -37.78 11.91
CA ILE A 21 -7.01 -37.55 11.10
C ILE A 21 -5.98 -38.62 11.45
N ILE A 22 -5.80 -39.59 10.56
CA ILE A 22 -4.72 -40.58 10.68
C ILE A 22 -3.47 -39.97 9.99
N PRO A 23 -2.40 -39.63 10.73
CA PRO A 23 -1.17 -39.20 10.11
C PRO A 23 -0.55 -40.38 9.34
N MET A 24 -0.74 -40.39 8.02
CA MET A 24 -0.03 -41.32 7.15
C MET A 24 1.39 -40.79 6.91
N GLY A 25 2.34 -41.25 7.74
CA GLY A 25 3.78 -41.04 7.56
C GLY A 25 4.44 -40.27 8.71
N ASP A 26 5.30 -40.96 9.45
CA ASP A 26 6.09 -40.40 10.57
C ASP A 26 7.49 -39.90 10.17
N GLY A 27 7.82 -39.87 8.88
CA GLY A 27 9.12 -39.43 8.39
C GLY A 27 9.03 -38.09 7.67
N VAL A 28 9.94 -37.16 8.00
CA VAL A 28 10.40 -36.19 7.00
C VAL A 28 10.97 -37.03 5.86
N ASN A 29 10.20 -37.27 4.81
CA ASN A 29 10.70 -37.95 3.63
C ASN A 29 11.67 -36.99 2.94
N GLU A 30 12.94 -37.03 3.34
CA GLU A 30 13.99 -36.15 2.83
C GLU A 30 14.06 -36.22 1.30
N ALA A 31 13.84 -37.40 0.72
CA ALA A 31 13.76 -37.57 -0.73
C ALA A 31 12.59 -36.77 -1.33
N ALA A 32 11.39 -36.79 -0.72
CA ALA A 32 10.27 -35.97 -1.17
C ALA A 32 10.54 -34.46 -0.99
N LYS A 33 11.22 -34.07 0.09
CA LYS A 33 11.63 -32.68 0.34
C LYS A 33 12.61 -32.19 -0.73
N ASP A 34 13.59 -33.00 -1.08
CA ASP A 34 14.59 -32.65 -2.09
C ASP A 34 14.00 -32.69 -3.50
N LEU A 35 13.06 -33.60 -3.78
CA LEU A 35 12.25 -33.58 -5.01
C LEU A 35 11.38 -32.32 -5.10
N MET A 36 10.76 -31.88 -4.01
CA MET A 36 9.98 -30.63 -4.01
C MET A 36 10.86 -29.40 -4.18
N LYS A 37 12.04 -29.36 -3.56
CA LYS A 37 13.02 -28.26 -3.77
C LYS A 37 13.48 -28.21 -5.22
N THR A 38 13.85 -29.34 -5.79
CA THR A 38 14.30 -29.40 -7.20
C THR A 38 13.17 -29.00 -8.15
N ALA A 39 11.94 -29.48 -7.93
CA ALA A 39 10.77 -29.04 -8.69
C ALA A 39 10.51 -27.53 -8.55
N SER A 40 10.62 -26.97 -7.33
CA SER A 40 10.49 -25.52 -7.11
C SER A 40 11.55 -24.75 -7.89
N SER A 41 12.82 -25.13 -7.80
CA SER A 41 13.89 -24.47 -8.54
C SER A 41 13.69 -24.56 -10.05
N ILE A 42 13.16 -25.67 -10.57
CA ILE A 42 12.82 -25.79 -11.99
C ILE A 42 11.71 -24.82 -12.38
N LEU A 43 10.63 -24.74 -11.57
CA LEU A 43 9.53 -23.80 -11.81
C LEU A 43 10.00 -22.34 -11.74
N ASP A 44 10.88 -22.00 -10.80
CA ASP A 44 11.46 -20.67 -10.67
C ASP A 44 12.28 -20.32 -11.92
N LEU A 45 13.13 -21.23 -12.40
CA LEU A 45 13.92 -21.04 -13.63
C LEU A 45 13.03 -20.89 -14.88
N GLU A 46 11.99 -21.72 -15.00
CA GLU A 46 11.01 -21.61 -16.08
C GLU A 46 10.28 -20.27 -16.04
N HIS A 47 9.88 -19.83 -14.84
CA HIS A 47 9.25 -18.52 -14.63
C HIS A 47 10.18 -17.38 -15.01
N TYR A 48 11.45 -17.37 -14.56
CA TYR A 48 12.42 -16.33 -14.90
C TYR A 48 12.66 -16.25 -16.41
N ALA A 49 12.75 -17.40 -17.08
CA ALA A 49 12.86 -17.45 -18.54
C ALA A 49 11.58 -16.94 -19.22
N ALA A 50 10.40 -17.28 -18.71
CA ALA A 50 9.12 -16.84 -19.26
C ALA A 50 8.93 -15.33 -19.14
N VAL A 51 9.27 -14.72 -17.99
CA VAL A 51 9.22 -13.26 -17.79
C VAL A 51 10.21 -12.54 -18.70
N ALA A 52 11.45 -13.04 -18.81
CA ALA A 52 12.46 -12.42 -19.68
C ALA A 52 12.05 -12.46 -21.18
N ASN A 53 11.41 -13.56 -21.61
CA ASN A 53 10.96 -13.77 -22.98
C ASN A 53 9.55 -13.21 -23.28
N ALA A 54 8.85 -12.68 -22.28
CA ALA A 54 7.52 -12.09 -22.47
C ALA A 54 7.58 -10.86 -23.41
N LYS A 55 6.43 -10.47 -23.96
CA LYS A 55 6.37 -9.31 -24.87
C LYS A 55 6.60 -8.01 -24.11
N ASP A 56 7.29 -7.07 -24.77
CA ASP A 56 7.43 -5.72 -24.26
C ASP A 56 6.11 -4.97 -24.43
N ILE A 57 5.69 -4.26 -23.39
CA ILE A 57 4.45 -3.50 -23.35
C ILE A 57 4.73 -2.03 -23.05
N ASP A 58 3.81 -1.16 -23.45
CA ASP A 58 3.88 0.26 -23.14
C ASP A 58 3.35 0.57 -21.73
N ARG A 59 3.75 1.75 -21.22
CA ARG A 59 3.24 2.26 -19.93
C ARG A 59 1.72 2.38 -19.89
N LYS A 60 1.09 2.82 -20.98
CA LYS A 60 -0.38 2.96 -21.05
C LYS A 60 -1.08 1.61 -20.94
N THR A 61 -0.53 0.58 -21.57
CA THR A 61 -1.07 -0.78 -21.50
C THR A 61 -0.87 -1.40 -20.13
N TYR A 62 0.27 -1.13 -19.48
CA TYR A 62 0.52 -1.54 -18.11
C TYR A 62 -0.50 -0.92 -17.14
N ASP A 63 -0.71 0.40 -17.21
CA ASP A 63 -1.65 1.11 -16.33
C ASP A 63 -3.11 0.66 -16.56
N ALA A 64 -3.47 0.30 -17.80
CA ALA A 64 -4.79 -0.23 -18.13
C ALA A 64 -4.99 -1.63 -17.53
N ARG A 65 -3.99 -2.50 -17.62
CA ARG A 65 -4.03 -3.87 -17.07
C ARG A 65 -4.03 -3.86 -15.54
N GLN A 66 -3.29 -2.97 -14.89
CA GLN A 66 -3.27 -2.88 -13.42
C GLN A 66 -4.65 -2.55 -12.81
N LYS A 67 -5.56 -1.95 -13.59
CA LYS A 67 -6.93 -1.62 -13.18
C LYS A 67 -7.93 -2.76 -13.44
N GLN A 68 -7.51 -3.85 -14.09
CA GLN A 68 -8.37 -4.99 -14.34
C GLN A 68 -8.35 -5.94 -13.14
N ASP A 69 -9.50 -6.50 -12.79
CA ASP A 69 -9.64 -7.42 -11.66
C ASP A 69 -8.99 -8.80 -11.93
N TYR A 70 -8.88 -9.18 -13.20
CA TYR A 70 -8.30 -10.44 -13.62
C TYR A 70 -7.40 -10.24 -14.84
N LEU A 71 -6.16 -10.75 -14.76
CA LEU A 71 -5.22 -10.81 -15.86
C LEU A 71 -5.00 -12.25 -16.29
N LYS A 72 -4.79 -12.46 -17.59
CA LYS A 72 -4.35 -13.75 -18.11
C LYS A 72 -2.90 -14.03 -17.66
N PRO A 73 -2.48 -15.31 -17.53
CA PRO A 73 -1.12 -15.66 -17.15
C PRO A 73 -0.04 -14.96 -17.98
N ASP A 74 -0.21 -14.90 -19.31
CA ASP A 74 0.73 -14.22 -20.20
C ASP A 74 0.80 -12.71 -19.92
N GLU A 75 -0.33 -12.08 -19.60
CA GLU A 75 -0.40 -10.65 -19.30
C GLU A 75 0.28 -10.32 -17.96
N ILE A 76 0.27 -11.25 -17.00
CA ILE A 76 1.00 -11.11 -15.73
C ILE A 76 2.51 -11.07 -16.01
N LEU A 77 3.02 -11.99 -16.84
CA LEU A 77 4.44 -12.04 -17.21
C LEU A 77 4.87 -10.77 -17.96
N GLU A 78 4.04 -10.28 -18.89
CA GLU A 78 4.28 -9.03 -19.61
C GLU A 78 4.30 -7.81 -18.67
N CYS A 79 3.36 -7.74 -17.72
CA CYS A 79 3.33 -6.68 -16.71
C CYS A 79 4.54 -6.73 -15.78
N GLU A 80 4.97 -7.93 -15.38
CA GLU A 80 6.16 -8.10 -14.56
C GLU A 80 7.44 -7.68 -15.29
N LYS A 81 7.60 -8.10 -16.54
CA LYS A 81 8.71 -7.66 -17.39
C LYS A 81 8.77 -6.14 -17.49
N PHE A 82 7.62 -5.49 -17.76
CA PHE A 82 7.54 -4.04 -17.80
C PHE A 82 7.90 -3.39 -16.46
N ARG A 83 7.41 -3.92 -15.34
CA ARG A 83 7.73 -3.40 -14.00
C ARG A 83 9.23 -3.44 -13.73
N ILE A 84 9.89 -4.55 -14.03
CA ILE A 84 11.34 -4.72 -13.86
C ILE A 84 12.08 -3.74 -14.77
N PHE A 85 11.70 -3.68 -16.05
CA PHE A 85 12.28 -2.73 -17.00
C PHE A 85 12.14 -1.27 -16.55
N ASP A 86 10.94 -0.82 -16.16
CA ASP A 86 10.68 0.57 -15.73
C ASP A 86 11.42 0.90 -14.42
N SER A 87 11.61 -0.09 -13.53
CA SER A 87 12.27 0.05 -12.23
C SER A 87 13.79 0.17 -12.33
N TYR A 88 14.42 -0.65 -13.16
CA TYR A 88 15.88 -0.77 -13.25
C TYR A 88 16.48 -0.07 -14.48
N GLY A 89 15.71 0.13 -15.56
CA GLY A 89 16.19 0.78 -16.78
C GLY A 89 17.17 -0.06 -17.61
N MET A 90 17.15 -1.38 -17.41
CA MET A 90 18.04 -2.35 -18.06
C MET A 90 17.23 -3.41 -18.78
N PRO A 91 17.81 -4.09 -19.79
CA PRO A 91 17.15 -5.23 -20.43
C PRO A 91 16.84 -6.31 -19.38
N VAL A 92 15.63 -6.85 -19.43
CA VAL A 92 15.17 -7.88 -18.49
C VAL A 92 15.80 -9.21 -18.87
N THR A 93 16.81 -9.63 -18.09
CA THR A 93 17.41 -10.96 -18.17
C THR A 93 16.82 -11.88 -17.10
N PRO A 94 16.85 -13.21 -17.26
CA PRO A 94 16.40 -14.14 -16.23
C PRO A 94 17.07 -13.91 -14.88
N GLU A 95 18.38 -13.61 -14.88
CA GLU A 95 19.15 -13.27 -13.67
C GLU A 95 18.63 -12.00 -12.98
N LEU A 96 18.13 -11.02 -13.74
CA LEU A 96 17.54 -9.81 -13.17
C LEU A 96 16.17 -10.07 -12.56
N VAL A 97 15.38 -10.98 -13.15
CA VAL A 97 14.09 -11.42 -12.59
C VAL A 97 14.31 -12.14 -11.25
N GLU A 98 15.29 -13.05 -11.21
CA GLU A 98 15.69 -13.72 -9.97
C GLU A 98 16.14 -12.72 -8.90
N LYS A 99 17.00 -11.77 -9.26
CA LYS A 99 17.51 -10.75 -8.33
C LYS A 99 16.44 -9.79 -7.81
N ASP A 100 15.43 -9.45 -8.61
CA ASP A 100 14.39 -8.49 -8.23
C ASP A 100 13.51 -9.00 -7.05
N ASP A 101 13.34 -10.33 -6.91
CA ASP A 101 12.55 -11.00 -5.88
C ASP A 101 11.16 -10.33 -5.72
N SER A 102 10.38 -10.32 -6.80
CA SER A 102 9.03 -9.71 -6.84
C SER A 102 8.98 -8.24 -6.38
N GLY A 103 10.01 -7.45 -6.70
CA GLY A 103 10.12 -6.04 -6.37
C GLY A 103 10.64 -5.76 -4.96
N ARG A 104 11.13 -6.77 -4.24
CA ARG A 104 11.75 -6.55 -2.93
C ARG A 104 13.09 -5.85 -3.06
N LEU A 105 13.92 -6.22 -4.04
CA LEU A 105 15.22 -5.57 -4.22
C LEU A 105 15.07 -4.10 -4.57
N ILE A 106 14.16 -3.73 -5.47
CA ILE A 106 13.93 -2.31 -5.78
C ILE A 106 13.47 -1.53 -4.55
N ARG A 107 12.60 -2.09 -3.69
CA ARG A 107 12.20 -1.42 -2.44
C ARG A 107 13.40 -1.15 -1.53
N LYS A 108 14.32 -2.12 -1.41
CA LYS A 108 15.57 -1.96 -0.64
C LYS A 108 16.45 -0.85 -1.23
N LEU A 109 16.61 -0.80 -2.55
CA LEU A 109 17.38 0.25 -3.23
C LEU A 109 16.73 1.64 -3.11
N VAL A 110 15.40 1.73 -3.08
CA VAL A 110 14.70 3.00 -2.77
C VAL A 110 15.00 3.46 -1.35
N SER A 111 15.08 2.54 -0.39
CA SER A 111 15.51 2.87 0.97
C SER A 111 16.97 3.31 1.02
N LEU A 112 17.87 2.69 0.24
CA LEU A 112 19.26 3.12 0.10
C LEU A 112 19.36 4.55 -0.46
N GLU A 113 18.64 4.82 -1.54
CA GLU A 113 18.52 6.15 -2.16
C GLU A 113 18.10 7.22 -1.15
N ALA A 114 17.07 6.93 -0.35
CA ALA A 114 16.57 7.84 0.67
C ALA A 114 17.60 8.18 1.76
N ILE A 115 18.48 7.24 2.13
CA ILE A 115 19.50 7.46 3.17
C ILE A 115 20.70 8.23 2.62
N LEU A 116 21.05 8.01 1.36
CA LEU A 116 22.19 8.69 0.72
C LEU A 116 21.90 10.18 0.48
N LEU A 117 20.64 10.55 0.24
CA LEU A 117 20.23 11.95 0.10
C LEU A 117 20.51 12.75 1.37
N PRO A 118 20.86 14.05 1.24
CA PRO A 118 21.06 14.90 2.39
C PRO A 118 19.76 15.07 3.19
N PRO A 119 19.83 15.04 4.53
CA PRO A 119 18.68 15.37 5.36
C PRO A 119 18.25 16.82 5.10
N GLY A 120 16.99 17.11 5.38
CA GLY A 120 16.44 18.45 5.28
C GLY A 120 16.88 19.34 6.45
N GLU A 121 16.07 20.37 6.70
CA GLU A 121 16.30 21.32 7.79
C GLU A 121 16.17 20.67 9.17
N VAL A 122 16.90 21.22 10.14
CA VAL A 122 16.79 20.89 11.56
C VAL A 122 15.69 21.78 12.15
N ILE A 123 14.61 21.17 12.60
CA ILE A 123 13.53 21.85 13.31
C ILE A 123 13.79 21.68 14.80
N VAL A 124 13.77 22.79 15.54
CA VAL A 124 13.84 22.75 17.01
C VAL A 124 12.41 22.82 17.53
N ASP A 125 12.04 21.81 18.32
CA ASP A 125 10.75 21.77 19.01
C ASP A 125 10.72 22.74 20.19
N ASP A 126 9.52 23.05 20.70
CA ASP A 126 9.29 23.98 21.82
C ASP A 126 10.03 23.54 23.11
N LEU A 127 10.38 22.25 23.19
CA LEU A 127 11.17 21.63 24.26
C LEU A 127 12.69 21.68 24.02
N GLY A 128 13.17 22.39 23.00
CA GLY A 128 14.58 22.51 22.64
C GLY A 128 15.17 21.24 22.01
N ARG A 129 14.33 20.32 21.52
CA ARG A 129 14.78 19.08 20.88
C ARG A 129 14.99 19.32 19.39
N GLU A 130 16.16 18.96 18.90
CA GLU A 130 16.50 19.07 17.48
C GLU A 130 15.99 17.84 16.70
N PHE A 131 15.19 18.10 15.68
CA PHE A 131 14.63 17.09 14.78
C PHE A 131 15.10 17.35 13.36
N GLN A 132 15.78 16.37 12.76
CA GLN A 132 16.14 16.45 11.35
C GLN A 132 14.98 16.00 10.48
N THR A 133 14.60 16.85 9.52
CA THR A 133 13.55 16.52 8.56
C THR A 133 14.06 15.53 7.51
N PRO A 134 13.20 14.60 7.05
CA PRO A 134 13.55 13.69 5.98
C PRO A 134 13.75 14.44 4.66
N PRO A 135 14.51 13.88 3.71
CA PRO A 135 14.64 14.44 2.37
C PRO A 135 13.27 14.61 1.70
N GLU A 136 13.15 15.61 0.82
CA GLU A 136 11.90 15.91 0.10
C GLU A 136 11.32 14.68 -0.59
N LEU A 137 12.17 13.83 -1.17
CA LEU A 137 11.75 12.58 -1.81
C LEU A 137 10.95 11.66 -0.87
N VAL A 138 11.36 11.55 0.40
CA VAL A 138 10.68 10.69 1.39
C VAL A 138 9.40 11.38 1.87
N ALA A 139 9.44 12.70 2.08
CA ALA A 139 8.29 13.49 2.49
C ALA A 139 7.17 13.49 1.43
N GLU A 140 7.52 13.62 0.14
CA GLU A 140 6.58 13.53 -0.98
C GLU A 140 5.93 12.15 -1.04
N ARG A 141 6.67 11.08 -0.74
CA ARG A 141 6.13 9.72 -0.75
C ARG A 141 5.09 9.52 0.34
N ASP A 142 5.39 9.96 1.57
CA ASP A 142 4.42 9.95 2.66
C ASP A 142 3.18 10.77 2.30
N LYS A 143 3.36 11.94 1.66
CA LYS A 143 2.24 12.77 1.19
C LYS A 143 1.38 12.03 0.15
N GLN A 144 2.00 11.37 -0.83
CA GLN A 144 1.29 10.60 -1.85
C GLN A 144 0.49 9.43 -1.27
N GLU A 145 1.02 8.71 -0.27
CA GLU A 145 0.24 7.67 0.43
C GLU A 145 -0.97 8.25 1.15
N ARG A 146 -0.80 9.40 1.83
CA ARG A 146 -1.90 10.09 2.53
C ARG A 146 -2.97 10.61 1.58
N GLU A 147 -2.58 11.03 0.38
CA GLU A 147 -3.52 11.44 -0.66
C GLU A 147 -4.24 10.25 -1.30
N ARG A 148 -3.57 9.10 -1.41
CA ARG A 148 -4.12 7.89 -2.03
C ARG A 148 -5.05 7.11 -1.09
N LEU A 149 -4.69 6.99 0.18
CA LEU A 149 -5.39 6.18 1.16
C LEU A 149 -6.15 7.08 2.13
N THR A 150 -7.47 6.94 2.15
CA THR A 150 -8.35 7.75 3.03
C THR A 150 -8.27 7.33 4.49
N ILE A 151 -7.87 6.10 4.78
CA ILE A 151 -7.80 5.54 6.14
C ILE A 151 -6.35 5.56 6.64
N CYS A 152 -6.13 6.18 7.80
CA CYS A 152 -4.80 6.40 8.35
C CYS A 152 -4.11 5.13 8.87
N THR A 153 -4.84 4.04 9.12
CA THR A 153 -4.28 2.78 9.65
C THR A 153 -3.37 2.07 8.66
N ASP A 154 -3.58 2.33 7.37
CA ASP A 154 -2.90 1.61 6.28
C ASP A 154 -1.75 2.44 5.69
N TRP A 155 -1.48 3.63 6.25
CA TRP A 155 -0.42 4.50 5.77
C TRP A 155 0.96 3.92 6.02
N GLY A 156 1.76 3.80 4.96
CA GLY A 156 3.19 3.58 5.07
C GLY A 156 3.87 4.81 5.66
N ASN A 157 4.61 4.64 6.75
CA ASN A 157 5.39 5.70 7.37
C ASN A 157 6.86 5.60 6.92
N TYR A 158 7.19 6.19 5.77
CA TYR A 158 8.55 6.14 5.22
C TYR A 158 9.49 7.12 5.93
N SER A 159 9.00 8.28 6.38
CA SER A 159 9.76 9.24 7.19
C SER A 159 10.27 8.65 8.50
N THR A 160 9.44 7.90 9.23
CA THR A 160 9.85 7.26 10.50
C THR A 160 10.91 6.18 10.29
N THR A 161 10.73 5.39 9.22
CA THR A 161 11.70 4.38 8.77
C THR A 161 13.04 5.02 8.43
N TRP A 162 13.02 6.14 7.69
CA TRP A 162 14.22 6.91 7.36
C TRP A 162 14.88 7.50 8.61
N GLN A 163 14.09 8.12 9.49
CA GLN A 163 14.59 8.77 10.71
C GLN A 163 15.28 7.77 11.65
N MET A 164 14.74 6.55 11.78
CA MET A 164 15.38 5.48 12.54
C MET A 164 16.74 5.09 11.94
N ARG A 165 16.84 4.98 10.61
CA ARG A 165 18.12 4.68 9.95
C ARG A 165 19.13 5.83 10.09
N HIS A 166 18.63 7.06 10.07
CA HIS A 166 19.44 8.25 10.27
C HIS A 166 19.97 8.34 11.72
N SER A 167 19.14 8.11 12.73
CA SER A 167 19.54 8.16 14.15
C SER A 167 20.61 7.11 14.47
N LEU A 168 20.56 5.95 13.82
CA LEU A 168 21.59 4.91 13.91
C LEU A 168 22.96 5.34 13.33
N GLY A 169 23.03 6.41 12.54
CA GLY A 169 24.28 6.85 11.90
C GLY A 169 24.64 6.03 10.66
N LEU A 170 23.70 5.27 10.08
CA LEU A 170 23.95 4.43 8.91
C LEU A 170 24.41 5.22 7.69
N ARG A 171 23.98 6.48 7.57
CA ARG A 171 24.38 7.36 6.46
C ARG A 171 25.90 7.59 6.44
N ASP A 172 26.51 7.84 7.59
CA ASP A 172 27.95 8.12 7.68
C ASP A 172 28.78 6.86 7.37
N VAL A 173 28.28 5.69 7.80
CA VAL A 173 28.88 4.39 7.47
C VAL A 173 28.79 4.13 5.96
N LEU A 174 27.63 4.36 5.34
CA LEU A 174 27.46 4.15 3.90
C LEU A 174 28.30 5.12 3.07
N ILE A 175 28.37 6.40 3.45
CA ILE A 175 29.22 7.40 2.79
C ILE A 175 30.69 6.99 2.87
N SER A 176 31.16 6.54 4.03
CA SER A 176 32.55 6.09 4.19
C SER A 176 32.86 4.83 3.37
N MET A 177 31.97 3.85 3.34
CA MET A 177 32.19 2.63 2.53
C MET A 177 32.06 2.88 1.02
N MET A 178 31.02 3.59 0.58
CA MET A 178 30.71 3.76 -0.85
C MET A 178 31.55 4.84 -1.53
N LEU A 179 31.75 6.00 -0.88
CA LEU A 179 32.44 7.14 -1.51
C LEU A 179 33.94 7.16 -1.19
N LYS A 180 34.35 6.70 -0.01
CA LYS A 180 35.77 6.68 0.38
C LYS A 180 36.42 5.31 0.18
N GLY A 181 35.64 4.27 -0.16
CA GLY A 181 36.15 2.90 -0.32
C GLY A 181 36.76 2.34 0.96
N GLN A 182 36.32 2.83 2.13
CA GLN A 182 36.94 2.47 3.40
C GLN A 182 36.62 1.01 3.76
N GLU A 183 37.66 0.26 4.13
CA GLU A 183 37.52 -1.09 4.67
C GLU A 183 37.33 -1.02 6.19
N PHE A 184 36.48 -1.89 6.74
CA PHE A 184 36.21 -1.94 8.18
C PHE A 184 36.69 -3.23 8.83
N THR A 185 37.27 -3.14 10.02
CA THR A 185 37.66 -4.29 10.86
C THR A 185 36.66 -4.56 11.98
N GLY A 186 35.70 -3.66 12.22
CA GLY A 186 34.68 -3.78 13.26
C GLY A 186 35.10 -3.17 14.61
N THR A 187 36.26 -2.50 14.63
CA THR A 187 36.83 -1.82 15.81
C THR A 187 36.73 -0.30 15.71
N GLU A 188 36.25 0.21 14.59
CA GLU A 188 36.10 1.64 14.34
C GLU A 188 35.01 2.24 15.23
N GLU A 189 35.27 3.46 15.71
CA GLU A 189 34.35 4.20 16.58
C GLU A 189 32.95 4.37 15.96
N ILE A 190 32.87 4.58 14.65
CA ILE A 190 31.60 4.70 13.91
C ILE A 190 30.76 3.42 14.06
N LEU A 191 31.39 2.25 14.01
CA LEU A 191 30.70 0.96 14.14
C LEU A 191 30.37 0.60 15.59
N LEU A 192 31.21 1.03 16.54
CA LEU A 192 30.91 0.90 17.97
C LEU A 192 29.70 1.77 18.34
N ASN A 193 29.64 3.01 17.86
CA ASN A 193 28.50 3.91 18.03
C ASN A 193 27.23 3.34 17.38
N LEU A 194 27.34 2.77 16.18
CA LEU A 194 26.22 2.09 15.51
C LEU A 194 25.69 0.95 16.38
N ARG A 195 26.57 0.12 16.96
CA ARG A 195 26.20 -0.98 17.85
C ARG A 195 25.50 -0.47 19.11
N GLU A 196 26.08 0.52 19.79
CA GLU A 196 25.51 1.08 21.01
C GLU A 196 24.10 1.64 20.78
N ARG A 197 23.93 2.47 19.74
CA ARG A 197 22.61 3.01 19.35
C ARG A 197 21.64 1.89 18.97
N SER A 198 22.12 0.86 18.29
CA SER A 198 21.30 -0.30 17.91
C SER A 198 20.75 -1.05 19.12
N HIS A 199 21.56 -1.25 20.18
CA HIS A 199 21.06 -1.85 21.42
C HIS A 199 20.12 -0.90 22.19
N GLN A 200 20.43 0.40 22.24
CA GLN A 200 19.59 1.39 22.89
C GLN A 200 18.18 1.48 22.26
N PHE A 201 18.09 1.45 20.94
CA PHE A 201 16.84 1.58 20.19
C PHE A 201 16.26 0.22 19.74
N ALA A 202 16.74 -0.91 20.26
CA ALA A 202 16.30 -2.26 19.85
C ALA A 202 14.77 -2.46 19.81
N PRO A 203 13.96 -1.97 20.78
CA PRO A 203 12.51 -2.11 20.72
C PRO A 203 11.91 -1.38 19.53
N HIS A 204 12.40 -0.16 19.27
CA HIS A 204 11.92 0.67 18.17
C HIS A 204 12.39 0.14 16.81
N ILE A 205 13.61 -0.42 16.73
CA ILE A 205 14.13 -1.04 15.51
C ILE A 205 13.27 -2.25 15.14
N LYS A 206 12.85 -3.05 16.12
CA LYS A 206 11.93 -4.18 15.87
C LYS A 206 10.58 -3.71 15.36
N GLN A 207 10.02 -2.65 15.94
CA GLN A 207 8.71 -2.13 15.53
C GLN A 207 8.74 -1.43 14.16
N ILE A 208 9.78 -0.65 13.87
CA ILE A 208 9.85 0.20 12.68
C ILE A 208 10.54 -0.51 11.51
N LEU A 209 11.71 -1.12 11.75
CA LEU A 209 12.50 -1.77 10.69
C LEU A 209 12.22 -3.27 10.58
N GLY A 210 11.48 -3.86 11.52
CA GLY A 210 11.19 -5.30 11.53
C GLY A 210 12.41 -6.18 11.86
N ILE A 211 13.53 -5.61 12.33
CA ILE A 211 14.74 -6.37 12.68
C ILE A 211 14.74 -6.65 14.17
N THR A 212 14.99 -7.90 14.55
CA THR A 212 15.26 -8.24 15.94
C THR A 212 16.76 -8.24 16.17
N ILE A 213 17.23 -7.34 17.02
CA ILE A 213 18.62 -7.29 17.45
C ILE A 213 18.77 -8.20 18.67
N PRO A 214 19.67 -9.20 18.63
CA PRO A 214 19.91 -10.06 19.79
C PRO A 214 20.38 -9.25 20.99
N VAL A 215 19.99 -9.69 22.18
CA VAL A 215 20.37 -9.06 23.46
C VAL A 215 21.84 -9.34 23.83
N GLU A 216 22.42 -10.38 23.23
CA GLU A 216 23.82 -10.76 23.43
C GLU A 216 24.79 -9.78 22.75
N ASP A 217 26.08 -9.85 23.14
CA ASP A 217 27.15 -9.04 22.57
C ASP A 217 27.46 -9.45 21.12
N VAL A 218 26.64 -8.97 20.20
CA VAL A 218 26.80 -9.22 18.78
C VAL A 218 27.89 -8.33 18.19
N SER A 219 28.67 -8.89 17.26
CA SER A 219 29.68 -8.13 16.52
C SER A 219 29.06 -6.93 15.79
N PRO A 220 29.66 -5.72 15.85
CA PRO A 220 29.21 -4.56 15.09
C PRO A 220 29.05 -4.84 13.59
N MET A 221 29.90 -5.72 13.04
CA MET A 221 29.84 -6.11 11.63
C MET A 221 28.63 -6.96 11.29
N TRP A 222 28.14 -7.79 12.22
CA TRP A 222 26.92 -8.54 12.01
C TRP A 222 25.71 -7.59 11.98
N ILE A 223 25.66 -6.65 12.92
CA ILE A 223 24.62 -5.60 12.97
C ILE A 223 24.64 -4.81 11.66
N LEU A 224 25.81 -4.36 11.22
CA LEU A 224 25.96 -3.69 9.94
C LEU A 224 25.48 -4.55 8.76
N GLY A 225 25.85 -5.83 8.72
CA GLY A 225 25.40 -6.78 7.70
C GLY A 225 23.88 -6.85 7.62
N THR A 226 23.18 -6.93 8.75
CA THR A 226 21.70 -6.96 8.77
C THR A 226 21.08 -5.67 8.22
N TYR A 227 21.68 -4.51 8.50
CA TYR A 227 21.20 -3.24 7.95
C TYR A 227 21.49 -3.11 6.46
N LEU A 228 22.67 -3.56 6.00
CA LEU A 228 23.04 -3.56 4.58
C LEU A 228 22.13 -4.49 3.76
N GLU A 229 21.77 -5.65 4.30
CA GLU A 229 20.85 -6.59 3.65
C GLU A 229 19.46 -5.98 3.42
N GLN A 230 18.99 -5.14 4.36
CA GLN A 230 17.76 -4.35 4.19
C GLN A 230 17.87 -3.25 3.14
N LEU A 231 19.08 -2.84 2.77
CA LEU A 231 19.35 -1.85 1.73
C LEU A 231 19.74 -2.49 0.39
N GLY A 232 19.78 -3.82 0.33
CA GLY A 232 20.13 -4.57 -0.88
C GLY A 232 21.64 -4.58 -1.15
N LEU A 233 22.46 -4.37 -0.11
CA LEU A 233 23.91 -4.43 -0.19
C LEU A 233 24.43 -5.62 0.65
N SER A 234 25.57 -6.16 0.25
CA SER A 234 26.27 -7.19 1.02
C SER A 234 27.73 -6.81 1.27
N THR A 235 28.37 -7.53 2.20
CA THR A 235 29.78 -7.32 2.53
C THR A 235 30.61 -8.55 2.18
N VAL A 236 31.81 -8.31 1.66
CA VAL A 236 32.82 -9.33 1.39
C VAL A 236 33.97 -9.14 2.37
N SER A 237 34.38 -10.24 3.00
CA SER A 237 35.50 -10.23 3.95
C SER A 237 36.79 -10.71 3.29
N ARG A 238 37.88 -9.98 3.52
CA ARG A 238 39.25 -10.36 3.15
C ARG A 238 40.09 -10.50 4.41
N ARG A 239 40.96 -11.51 4.45
CA ARG A 239 41.95 -11.64 5.53
C ARG A 239 43.24 -10.98 5.08
N THR A 240 43.63 -9.92 5.77
CA THR A 240 44.84 -9.16 5.49
C THR A 240 45.77 -9.25 6.69
N GLY A 241 47.07 -9.38 6.42
CA GLY A 241 48.11 -9.47 7.46
C GLY A 241 49.03 -10.69 7.33
N THR A 242 50.13 -10.63 8.06
CA THR A 242 51.13 -11.71 8.13
C THR A 242 50.59 -12.91 8.92
N ARG A 243 51.23 -14.08 8.73
CA ARG A 243 50.84 -15.33 9.40
C ARG A 243 50.97 -15.14 10.93
N GLY A 244 49.83 -15.09 11.64
CA GLY A 244 49.75 -14.83 13.08
C GLY A 244 48.97 -13.56 13.46
N HIS A 245 48.94 -12.55 12.59
CA HIS A 245 48.23 -11.27 12.79
C HIS A 245 47.21 -11.00 11.68
N ARG A 246 46.46 -12.02 11.27
CA ARG A 246 45.45 -11.88 10.21
C ARG A 246 44.20 -11.21 10.78
N VAL A 247 43.92 -9.99 10.33
CA VAL A 247 42.68 -9.27 10.64
C VAL A 247 41.69 -9.46 9.50
N ARG A 248 40.40 -9.62 9.82
CA ARG A 248 39.33 -9.63 8.82
C ARG A 248 38.94 -8.19 8.52
N GLN A 249 39.11 -7.80 7.26
CA GLN A 249 38.63 -6.54 6.71
C GLN A 249 37.38 -6.81 5.90
N TYR A 250 36.37 -5.98 6.08
CA TYR A 250 35.10 -6.05 5.38
C TYR A 250 34.99 -4.88 4.43
N THR A 251 34.59 -5.20 3.20
CA THR A 251 34.34 -4.26 2.11
C THR A 251 32.95 -4.50 1.57
N LEU A 252 32.33 -3.52 0.93
CA LEU A 252 31.07 -3.76 0.21
C LEU A 252 31.35 -4.67 -0.98
N ASN A 253 30.41 -5.56 -1.28
CA ASN A 253 30.50 -6.39 -2.47
C ASN A 253 30.54 -5.49 -3.72
N PRO A 254 31.62 -5.55 -4.53
CA PRO A 254 31.76 -4.67 -5.69
C PRO A 254 30.65 -4.89 -6.73
N GLU A 255 30.14 -6.12 -6.87
CA GLU A 255 29.06 -6.42 -7.82
C GLU A 255 27.74 -5.77 -7.40
N ASP A 256 27.34 -5.95 -6.14
CA ASP A 256 26.12 -5.36 -5.59
C ASP A 256 26.20 -3.83 -5.58
N LEU A 257 27.40 -3.29 -5.29
CA LEU A 257 27.64 -1.85 -5.30
C LEU A 257 27.54 -1.27 -6.71
N ALA A 258 28.17 -1.90 -7.71
CA ALA A 258 28.09 -1.45 -9.10
C ALA A 258 26.65 -1.50 -9.62
N PHE A 259 25.93 -2.59 -9.31
CA PHE A 259 24.52 -2.73 -9.64
C PHE A 259 23.68 -1.62 -8.97
N ALA A 260 23.83 -1.43 -7.66
CA ALA A 260 23.10 -0.39 -6.93
C ALA A 260 23.40 1.00 -7.49
N GLN A 261 24.65 1.33 -7.80
CA GLN A 261 25.04 2.61 -8.40
C GLN A 261 24.35 2.85 -9.75
N GLN A 262 24.38 1.86 -10.65
CA GLN A 262 23.72 1.96 -11.96
C GLN A 262 22.21 2.24 -11.81
N VAL A 263 21.55 1.56 -10.88
CA VAL A 263 20.11 1.73 -10.62
C VAL A 263 19.82 3.10 -10.01
N LEU A 264 20.63 3.55 -9.05
CA LEU A 264 20.50 4.87 -8.45
C LEU A 264 20.67 5.99 -9.48
N GLU A 265 21.65 5.88 -10.38
CA GLU A 265 21.85 6.83 -11.47
C GLU A 265 20.66 6.87 -12.43
N TYR A 266 20.14 5.70 -12.82
CA TYR A 266 18.96 5.61 -13.68
C TYR A 266 17.75 6.30 -13.02
N ARG A 267 17.52 6.03 -11.73
CA ARG A 267 16.41 6.63 -10.98
C ARG A 267 16.57 8.14 -10.83
N GLN A 268 17.80 8.61 -10.60
CA GLN A 268 18.09 10.05 -10.55
C GLN A 268 17.83 10.72 -11.90
N LYS A 269 18.28 10.12 -13.02
CA LYS A 269 17.99 10.61 -14.36
C LYS A 269 16.49 10.69 -14.62
N ARG A 270 15.73 9.65 -14.29
CA ARG A 270 14.27 9.65 -14.43
C ARG A 270 13.57 10.74 -13.63
N ARG A 271 14.06 11.08 -12.43
CA ARG A 271 13.51 12.19 -11.64
C ARG A 271 13.77 13.52 -12.32
N VAL A 272 15.01 13.78 -12.75
CA VAL A 272 15.37 15.01 -13.46
C VAL A 272 14.55 15.17 -14.73
N ASP A 273 14.36 14.09 -15.51
CA ASP A 273 13.55 14.12 -16.72
C ASP A 273 12.06 14.37 -16.40
N LYS A 274 11.53 13.77 -15.33
CA LYS A 274 10.16 14.02 -14.88
C LYS A 274 9.95 15.44 -14.38
N GLU A 275 10.92 16.00 -13.66
CA GLU A 275 10.90 17.39 -13.20
C GLU A 275 10.99 18.36 -14.38
N ARG A 276 11.89 18.10 -15.34
CA ARG A 276 11.99 18.87 -16.59
C ARG A 276 10.67 18.83 -17.36
N GLN A 277 10.06 17.66 -17.49
CA GLN A 277 8.77 17.54 -18.17
C GLN A 277 7.68 18.33 -17.42
N ARG A 278 7.61 18.24 -16.09
CA ARG A 278 6.69 19.05 -15.27
C ARG A 278 6.90 20.55 -15.46
N GLN A 279 8.14 21.01 -15.61
CA GLN A 279 8.45 22.43 -15.88
C GLN A 279 7.95 22.85 -17.27
N LEU A 280 8.23 22.06 -18.30
CA LEU A 280 7.75 22.31 -19.66
C LEU A 280 6.22 22.33 -19.75
N ASP A 281 5.55 21.40 -19.06
CA ASP A 281 4.09 21.33 -19.02
C ASP A 281 3.49 22.55 -18.28
N LYS A 282 4.14 23.02 -17.21
CA LYS A 282 3.76 24.27 -16.52
C LYS A 282 3.93 25.48 -17.42
N GLU A 283 5.07 25.63 -18.08
CA GLU A 283 5.29 26.72 -19.03
C GLU A 283 4.30 26.68 -20.19
N ALA A 284 3.99 25.50 -20.73
CA ALA A 284 3.01 25.34 -21.78
C ALA A 284 1.61 25.73 -21.29
N ALA A 285 1.23 25.32 -20.07
CA ALA A 285 -0.03 25.71 -19.46
C ALA A 285 -0.10 27.23 -19.22
N GLU A 286 0.98 27.85 -18.74
CA GLU A 286 1.08 29.30 -18.55
C GLU A 286 1.01 30.07 -19.88
N ARG A 287 1.63 29.55 -20.94
CA ARG A 287 1.51 30.14 -22.29
C ARG A 287 0.09 30.03 -22.82
N LEU A 288 -0.58 28.91 -22.60
CA LEU A 288 -1.98 28.72 -22.98
C LEU A 288 -2.90 29.66 -22.20
N THR A 289 -2.72 29.79 -20.88
CA THR A 289 -3.52 30.71 -20.07
C THR A 289 -3.24 32.17 -20.43
N ALA A 290 -1.99 32.57 -20.65
CA ALA A 290 -1.63 33.90 -21.12
C ALA A 290 -2.19 34.21 -22.52
N GLY A 291 -2.19 33.22 -23.42
CA GLY A 291 -2.83 33.31 -24.74
C GLY A 291 -4.34 33.55 -24.61
N MET A 292 -5.03 32.75 -23.79
CA MET A 292 -6.46 32.94 -23.52
C MET A 292 -6.76 34.30 -22.87
N LEU A 293 -5.92 34.75 -21.93
CA LEU A 293 -6.02 36.07 -21.29
C LEU A 293 -5.90 37.20 -22.31
N SER A 294 -4.94 37.09 -23.24
CA SER A 294 -4.72 38.10 -24.28
C SER A 294 -5.84 38.15 -25.32
N GLN A 295 -6.46 37.00 -25.64
CA GLN A 295 -7.52 36.90 -26.64
C GLN A 295 -8.91 37.25 -26.10
N TYR A 296 -9.19 36.89 -24.85
CA TYR A 296 -10.55 37.02 -24.28
C TYR A 296 -10.65 38.03 -23.12
N GLY A 297 -9.54 38.56 -22.60
CA GLY A 297 -9.54 39.56 -21.51
C GLY A 297 -10.03 39.05 -20.16
N ILE A 298 -10.29 37.74 -20.02
CA ILE A 298 -10.84 37.13 -18.81
C ILE A 298 -9.69 36.69 -17.92
N LYS A 299 -9.41 37.45 -16.84
CA LYS A 299 -8.61 36.95 -15.71
C LYS A 299 -9.24 35.65 -15.21
N SER A 300 -8.53 34.53 -15.35
CA SER A 300 -8.98 33.23 -14.85
C SER A 300 -8.93 33.25 -13.32
N GLU A 301 -9.94 33.82 -12.68
CA GLU A 301 -10.13 33.80 -11.22
C GLU A 301 -10.92 32.56 -10.76
N SER A 302 -11.16 31.59 -11.65
CA SER A 302 -11.77 30.31 -11.27
C SER A 302 -10.71 29.21 -11.30
N PRO A 303 -10.59 28.36 -10.26
CA PRO A 303 -9.97 27.05 -10.45
C PRO A 303 -10.72 26.33 -11.60
N PRO A 304 -10.04 25.46 -12.36
CA PRO A 304 -10.66 24.78 -13.50
C PRO A 304 -11.99 24.21 -13.03
N VAL A 305 -13.07 24.56 -13.73
CA VAL A 305 -14.39 23.97 -13.51
C VAL A 305 -14.17 22.47 -13.45
N SER A 306 -14.34 21.93 -12.23
CA SER A 306 -14.37 20.51 -12.00
C SER A 306 -15.46 19.99 -12.93
N THR A 307 -15.07 19.39 -14.05
CA THR A 307 -15.98 18.53 -14.80
C THR A 307 -16.59 17.60 -13.77
N PRO A 308 -17.92 17.57 -13.61
CA PRO A 308 -18.54 16.65 -12.66
C PRO A 308 -17.97 15.26 -12.93
N PRO A 309 -17.66 14.49 -11.87
CA PRO A 309 -17.09 13.16 -12.04
C PRO A 309 -17.97 12.38 -13.03
N PRO A 310 -17.40 11.60 -13.96
CA PRO A 310 -18.20 10.77 -14.84
C PRO A 310 -19.13 9.96 -13.96
N PHE A 311 -20.42 10.07 -14.26
CA PHE A 311 -21.53 9.43 -13.59
C PHE A 311 -21.21 7.95 -13.36
N ILE A 312 -20.76 7.60 -12.16
CA ILE A 312 -20.70 6.23 -11.66
C ILE A 312 -22.14 5.91 -11.25
N GLY A 313 -22.94 5.56 -12.24
CA GLY A 313 -24.35 5.26 -12.07
C GLY A 313 -24.87 4.58 -13.32
N GLY A 314 -25.07 3.26 -13.24
CA GLY A 314 -26.06 2.52 -14.00
C GLY A 314 -26.04 2.66 -15.52
N LYS A 315 -25.59 1.59 -16.19
CA LYS A 315 -25.91 1.29 -17.59
C LYS A 315 -27.38 1.62 -17.88
N TYR A 316 -27.62 2.59 -18.76
CA TYR A 316 -28.88 2.68 -19.48
C TYR A 316 -28.98 1.48 -20.41
N PHE A 317 -29.78 0.48 -20.02
CA PHE A 317 -30.40 -0.40 -21.00
C PHE A 317 -31.53 0.39 -21.65
N ALA A 318 -31.32 0.81 -22.90
CA ALA A 318 -32.37 1.33 -23.76
C ALA A 318 -32.47 0.45 -25.01
N ARG A 319 -33.72 0.04 -25.30
CA ARG A 319 -34.24 -0.90 -26.33
C ARG A 319 -34.04 -2.39 -26.02
N GLY A 320 -35.05 -3.25 -26.00
CA GLY A 320 -36.47 -3.10 -26.34
C GLY A 320 -36.98 -4.36 -27.05
N SER A 321 -38.11 -4.88 -26.56
CA SER A 321 -39.07 -5.82 -27.18
C SER A 321 -38.75 -7.32 -27.28
N GLY A 322 -39.67 -8.15 -26.75
CA GLY A 322 -39.87 -9.54 -27.18
C GLY A 322 -40.43 -10.48 -26.10
N HIS A 323 -41.76 -10.60 -26.05
CA HIS A 323 -42.58 -11.61 -25.35
C HIS A 323 -41.93 -12.95 -24.91
N GLN A 324 -42.29 -13.44 -23.72
CA GLN A 324 -43.41 -14.38 -23.49
C GLN A 324 -43.59 -14.70 -22.00
N SER A 325 -44.87 -14.73 -21.59
CA SER A 325 -45.37 -15.12 -20.28
C SER A 325 -45.44 -16.64 -20.14
N THR A 326 -45.16 -17.19 -18.96
CA THR A 326 -45.94 -18.29 -18.37
C THR A 326 -45.98 -18.19 -16.84
N PRO A 327 -47.10 -18.55 -16.17
CA PRO A 327 -47.36 -18.31 -14.75
C PRO A 327 -47.36 -19.59 -13.88
N ALA A 328 -47.38 -19.37 -12.55
CA ALA A 328 -47.81 -20.28 -11.46
C ALA A 328 -46.83 -21.43 -11.11
N GLU A 329 -46.62 -21.90 -9.87
CA GLU A 329 -47.40 -21.99 -8.63
C GLU A 329 -46.42 -22.09 -7.43
N ASN A 330 -46.60 -21.28 -6.37
CA ASN A 330 -47.08 -21.67 -5.02
C ASN A 330 -46.36 -22.84 -4.33
N GLU A 331 -45.75 -22.58 -3.16
CA GLU A 331 -46.27 -23.01 -1.84
C GLU A 331 -45.28 -22.69 -0.71
N HIS A 332 -45.69 -21.80 0.20
CA HIS A 332 -45.23 -21.74 1.60
C HIS A 332 -46.13 -22.68 2.43
N PRO A 333 -45.65 -23.28 3.53
CA PRO A 333 -45.87 -22.62 4.82
C PRO A 333 -44.75 -22.80 5.87
N ASN A 334 -44.49 -21.68 6.57
CA ASN A 334 -44.19 -21.52 8.00
C ASN A 334 -43.44 -22.62 8.77
N GLN A 335 -42.28 -22.24 9.33
CA GLN A 335 -42.00 -22.44 10.75
C GLN A 335 -41.07 -21.36 11.31
N LEU A 336 -41.40 -20.94 12.53
CA LEU A 336 -40.92 -19.80 13.30
C LEU A 336 -39.60 -20.07 14.04
N ASN A 337 -38.86 -18.97 14.22
CA ASN A 337 -37.82 -18.67 15.22
C ASN A 337 -36.43 -19.31 15.02
N GLU A 338 -35.41 -18.49 14.74
CA GLU A 338 -34.56 -17.84 15.75
C GLU A 338 -33.61 -16.84 15.07
N GLU A 339 -33.12 -15.87 15.86
CA GLU A 339 -32.39 -14.67 15.49
C GLU A 339 -31.29 -14.86 14.43
N SER A 340 -31.52 -14.33 13.23
CA SER A 340 -30.45 -13.98 12.30
C SER A 340 -30.61 -12.51 11.91
N THR A 341 -29.67 -11.70 12.38
CA THR A 341 -29.49 -10.30 11.97
C THR A 341 -28.89 -10.28 10.56
N GLU A 342 -29.66 -10.74 9.57
CA GLU A 342 -29.36 -10.47 8.17
C GLU A 342 -29.73 -9.00 7.89
N THR A 343 -28.68 -8.18 7.79
CA THR A 343 -28.73 -6.75 7.54
C THR A 343 -29.25 -6.52 6.12
N ASN A 344 -30.57 -6.38 5.99
CA ASN A 344 -31.20 -6.03 4.73
C ASN A 344 -30.77 -4.58 4.38
N PRO A 345 -30.01 -4.33 3.29
CA PRO A 345 -29.41 -3.03 3.00
C PRO A 345 -30.44 -1.90 2.86
N PHE A 346 -31.69 -2.24 2.53
CA PHE A 346 -32.84 -1.33 2.56
C PHE A 346 -33.12 -0.79 3.98
N THR A 347 -33.09 -1.65 5.00
CA THR A 347 -33.37 -1.27 6.40
C THR A 347 -32.27 -0.42 7.01
N ASP A 348 -31.00 -0.65 6.66
CA ASP A 348 -29.88 0.16 7.14
C ASP A 348 -29.87 1.57 6.55
N ARG A 349 -30.25 1.70 5.28
CA ARG A 349 -30.44 3.01 4.64
C ARG A 349 -31.59 3.76 5.30
N ALA A 350 -32.74 3.11 5.49
CA ALA A 350 -33.90 3.72 6.14
C ALA A 350 -33.56 4.19 7.56
N LYS A 351 -32.91 3.36 8.39
CA LYS A 351 -32.48 3.73 9.75
C LYS A 351 -31.55 4.96 9.79
N LYS A 352 -30.60 5.06 8.86
CA LYS A 352 -29.70 6.22 8.77
C LYS A 352 -30.46 7.51 8.41
N VAL A 353 -31.40 7.41 7.47
CA VAL A 353 -32.22 8.54 7.05
C VAL A 353 -33.20 8.94 8.15
N THR A 354 -33.81 8.00 8.86
CA THR A 354 -34.68 8.24 10.02
C THR A 354 -33.97 9.07 11.09
N ARG A 355 -32.73 8.75 11.43
CA ARG A 355 -31.94 9.54 12.41
C ARG A 355 -31.67 10.97 11.94
N LEU A 356 -31.41 11.16 10.64
CA LEU A 356 -31.23 12.50 10.06
C LEU A 356 -32.52 13.31 10.10
N VAL A 357 -33.64 12.67 9.75
CA VAL A 357 -34.98 13.27 9.79
C VAL A 357 -35.37 13.68 11.21
N MET A 358 -35.16 12.82 12.22
CA MET A 358 -35.39 13.14 13.64
C MET A 358 -34.62 14.37 14.13
N ASN A 359 -33.35 14.48 13.72
CA ASN A 359 -32.51 15.62 14.09
C ASN A 359 -32.90 16.89 13.33
N SER A 360 -33.37 16.74 12.10
CA SER A 360 -33.77 17.85 11.23
C SER A 360 -35.00 18.61 11.73
N LEU A 361 -35.86 17.96 12.55
CA LEU A 361 -37.04 18.60 13.13
C LEU A 361 -36.70 19.85 13.96
N ARG A 362 -35.49 19.92 14.54
CA ARG A 362 -35.00 21.12 15.27
C ARG A 362 -34.85 22.34 14.37
N PHE A 363 -34.70 22.13 13.07
CA PHE A 363 -34.55 23.17 12.06
C PHE A 363 -35.87 23.47 11.32
N GLY A 364 -36.98 22.84 11.74
CA GLY A 364 -38.31 23.07 11.21
C GLY A 364 -38.81 21.98 10.27
N VAL A 365 -40.10 22.06 9.94
CA VAL A 365 -40.84 21.06 9.16
C VAL A 365 -40.38 21.00 7.69
N GLU A 366 -39.95 22.13 7.12
CA GLU A 366 -39.45 22.18 5.73
C GLU A 366 -38.14 21.39 5.55
N ALA A 367 -37.27 21.37 6.57
CA ALA A 367 -36.05 20.58 6.55
C ALA A 367 -36.34 19.07 6.52
N VAL A 368 -37.38 18.63 7.24
CA VAL A 368 -37.87 17.24 7.19
C VAL A 368 -38.41 16.92 5.80
N LYS A 369 -39.21 17.82 5.22
CA LYS A 369 -39.79 17.64 3.88
C LYS A 369 -38.70 17.55 2.80
N ASP A 370 -37.67 18.39 2.86
CA ASP A 370 -36.55 18.36 1.93
C ASP A 370 -35.74 17.06 2.00
N LEU A 371 -35.60 16.47 3.19
CA LEU A 371 -34.93 15.17 3.38
C LEU A 371 -35.76 13.99 2.86
N LEU A 372 -37.09 14.12 2.82
CA LEU A 372 -37.98 13.07 2.31
C LEU A 372 -38.17 13.14 0.78
N LYS A 373 -38.03 14.32 0.15
CA LYS A 373 -38.16 14.51 -1.32
C LYS A 373 -37.35 13.52 -2.19
N PRO A 374 -36.07 13.21 -1.90
CA PRO A 374 -35.27 12.33 -2.75
C PRO A 374 -35.54 10.83 -2.53
N LEU A 375 -36.39 10.44 -1.59
CA LEU A 375 -36.68 9.05 -1.25
C LEU A 375 -37.81 8.49 -2.15
N SER A 376 -37.74 7.19 -2.43
CA SER A 376 -38.85 6.46 -3.07
C SER A 376 -40.05 6.35 -2.13
N TYR A 377 -41.24 6.05 -2.68
CA TYR A 377 -42.49 5.91 -1.91
C TYR A 377 -42.33 4.95 -0.73
N ASP A 378 -41.79 3.74 -0.97
CA ASP A 378 -41.58 2.73 0.07
C ASP A 378 -40.56 3.18 1.13
N GLU A 379 -39.53 3.93 0.73
CA GLU A 379 -38.52 4.45 1.66
C GLU A 379 -39.07 5.57 2.55
N LYS A 380 -39.93 6.44 2.02
CA LYS A 380 -40.59 7.48 2.82
C LYS A 380 -41.45 6.86 3.92
N TRP A 381 -42.27 5.86 3.57
CA TRP A 381 -43.10 5.15 4.54
C TRP A 381 -42.27 4.37 5.56
N ALA A 382 -41.19 3.71 5.12
CA ALA A 382 -40.29 3.02 6.04
C ALA A 382 -39.63 3.99 7.04
N VAL A 383 -39.18 5.17 6.57
CA VAL A 383 -38.55 6.19 7.43
C VAL A 383 -39.52 6.76 8.44
N ILE A 384 -40.76 7.06 8.04
CA ILE A 384 -41.80 7.60 8.93
C ILE A 384 -42.26 6.54 9.94
N SER A 385 -42.46 5.29 9.51
CA SER A 385 -42.81 4.18 10.41
C SER A 385 -41.72 3.97 11.47
N LEU A 386 -40.46 3.89 11.05
CA LEU A 386 -39.32 3.76 11.96
C LEU A 386 -39.19 4.96 12.91
N TRP A 387 -39.57 6.16 12.47
CA TRP A 387 -39.59 7.33 13.36
C TRP A 387 -40.69 7.21 14.42
N GLY A 388 -41.89 6.80 14.05
CA GLY A 388 -42.99 6.54 14.98
C GLY A 388 -42.61 5.49 16.04
N ASP A 389 -41.89 4.44 15.62
CA ASP A 389 -41.45 3.36 16.50
C ASP A 389 -40.30 3.77 17.44
N GLU A 390 -39.29 4.49 16.93
CA GLU A 390 -38.11 4.89 17.71
C GLU A 390 -38.38 6.08 18.65
N ASN A 391 -39.27 7.02 18.29
CA ASN A 391 -39.55 8.20 19.12
C ASN A 391 -40.99 8.74 18.95
N PRO A 392 -42.00 8.09 19.54
CA PRO A 392 -43.41 8.41 19.33
C PRO A 392 -43.78 9.82 19.79
N SER A 393 -43.24 10.28 20.92
CA SER A 393 -43.49 11.63 21.44
C SER A 393 -43.00 12.76 20.51
N GLN A 394 -41.88 12.54 19.83
CA GLN A 394 -41.33 13.50 18.87
C GLN A 394 -42.12 13.46 17.56
N PHE A 395 -42.58 12.28 17.16
CA PHE A 395 -43.42 12.09 15.99
C PHE A 395 -44.80 12.75 16.14
N GLU A 396 -45.45 12.64 17.31
CA GLU A 396 -46.72 13.34 17.60
C GLU A 396 -46.57 14.88 17.51
N ARG A 397 -45.43 15.40 17.99
CA ARG A 397 -45.10 16.81 17.85
C ARG A 397 -44.87 17.21 16.39
N PHE A 398 -44.27 16.35 15.58
CA PHE A 398 -44.14 16.58 14.14
C PHE A 398 -45.50 16.54 13.43
N ALA A 399 -46.34 15.53 13.72
CA ALA A 399 -47.66 15.37 13.13
C ALA A 399 -48.60 16.55 13.45
N SER A 400 -48.49 17.14 14.65
CA SER A 400 -49.24 18.35 15.00
C SER A 400 -48.74 19.62 14.29
N MET A 401 -47.45 19.68 13.93
CA MET A 401 -46.86 20.82 13.19
C MET A 401 -47.04 20.70 11.68
N ALA A 402 -47.30 19.50 11.16
CA ALA A 402 -47.34 19.20 9.74
C ALA A 402 -48.52 18.28 9.41
N PRO A 403 -49.79 18.72 9.53
CA PRO A 403 -50.96 17.84 9.37
C PRO A 403 -51.02 17.14 8.00
N ASP A 404 -50.40 17.73 6.97
CA ASP A 404 -50.38 17.21 5.60
C ASP A 404 -49.19 16.26 5.34
N TRP A 405 -48.47 15.79 6.38
CA TRP A 405 -47.28 14.95 6.23
C TRP A 405 -47.54 13.64 5.46
N VAL A 406 -48.78 13.14 5.53
CA VAL A 406 -49.23 11.95 4.79
C VAL A 406 -49.17 12.20 3.28
N GLU A 407 -49.50 13.41 2.83
CA GLU A 407 -49.45 13.79 1.40
C GLU A 407 -48.01 13.86 0.86
N TRP A 408 -47.00 14.01 1.74
CA TRP A 408 -45.59 14.03 1.33
C TRP A 408 -45.02 12.63 1.12
N CYS A 409 -45.67 11.63 1.72
CA CYS A 409 -45.30 10.22 1.63
C CYS A 409 -45.96 9.53 0.44
N SER A 410 -47.07 10.08 -0.08
CA SER A 410 -47.57 9.83 -1.44
C SER A 410 -46.68 10.48 -2.51
#